data_AF-A0A966Q989-F1
#
_entry.id   AF-A0A966Q989-F1
#
_cell.length_a   1.000
_cell.length_b   1.000
_cell.length_c   1.000
_cell.angle_alpha   90.00
_cell.angle_beta   90.00
_cell.angle_gamma   90.00
#
_symmetry.space_group_name_H-M   'P 1'
#
loop_
_entity.id
_entity.type
_entity.pdbx_description
1 polymer ?
#
loop_
_entity_poly.entity_id
_entity_poly.type
_entity_poly.pdbx_seq_one_letter_code
_entity_poly.pdbx_strand_id
1 'polypeptide(L)'
;MPEAPGAAQTPRIETFQSRSRWDLQPLWACEQPDGSFGQALGHPWGPRHRPDWQARGLISWPRGGQWHRLQLELPCPEPWQTLAAEGRLLPAGGVVARLTLRWWADQVELWVDGARVHEGDLFDTSCRWRLPESWGQGQVLQLEL
;
A
#
# COMPACT_ATOMS: atom_id res chain seq x y z
N MET A 1 39.51 32.98 -19.04
CA MET A 1 38.10 32.61 -18.83
C MET A 1 38.01 31.09 -18.72
N PRO A 2 38.12 30.49 -17.53
CA PRO A 2 37.77 29.10 -17.32
C PRO A 2 36.38 28.98 -16.68
N GLU A 3 35.58 28.08 -17.25
CA GLU A 3 34.23 27.74 -16.87
C GLU A 3 34.18 27.01 -15.52
N ALA A 4 33.14 27.29 -14.74
CA ALA A 4 32.87 26.62 -13.47
C ALA A 4 32.38 25.18 -13.72
N PRO A 5 32.88 24.17 -12.99
CA PRO A 5 32.25 22.85 -13.01
C PRO A 5 30.95 22.90 -12.22
N GLY A 6 29.84 22.82 -12.96
CA GLY A 6 28.50 22.63 -12.43
C GLY A 6 28.24 21.21 -11.93
N ALA A 7 27.16 21.13 -11.14
CA ALA A 7 26.47 19.93 -10.69
C ALA A 7 27.21 19.06 -9.64
N ALA A 8 27.17 19.54 -8.39
CA ALA A 8 27.17 18.64 -7.24
C ALA A 8 25.89 17.78 -7.27
N GLN A 9 25.95 16.61 -7.90
CA GLN A 9 24.94 15.58 -7.75
C GLN A 9 24.91 15.15 -6.28
N THR A 10 23.78 15.37 -5.61
CA THR A 10 23.60 15.02 -4.20
C THR A 10 22.98 13.61 -4.12
N PRO A 11 23.72 12.57 -3.70
CA PRO A 11 23.19 11.20 -3.59
C PRO A 11 22.33 11.00 -2.32
N ARG A 12 21.49 11.96 -1.94
CA ARG A 12 20.93 12.07 -0.58
C ARG A 12 19.50 11.51 -0.40
N ILE A 13 18.84 11.02 -1.46
CA ILE A 13 17.38 10.74 -1.41
C ILE A 13 17.02 9.25 -1.38
N GLU A 14 17.95 8.31 -1.56
CA GLU A 14 17.59 6.88 -1.54
C GLU A 14 17.51 6.29 -0.12
N THR A 15 18.42 6.69 0.79
CA THR A 15 18.56 6.03 2.10
C THR A 15 17.43 6.37 3.09
N PHE A 16 16.68 7.46 2.88
CA PHE A 16 15.55 7.85 3.74
C PHE A 16 14.22 7.19 3.34
N GLN A 17 14.07 6.81 2.06
CA GLN A 17 12.81 6.25 1.55
C GLN A 17 12.58 4.82 2.05
N SER A 18 13.63 4.00 2.16
CA SER A 18 13.50 2.61 2.61
C SER A 18 13.15 2.46 4.10
N ARG A 19 13.48 3.45 4.94
CA ARG A 19 13.16 3.41 6.38
C ARG A 19 11.75 3.89 6.72
N SER A 20 11.07 4.52 5.78
CA SER A 20 9.77 5.19 5.99
C SER A 20 8.63 4.65 5.13
N ARG A 21 8.92 3.70 4.24
CA ARG A 21 7.93 3.08 3.35
C ARG A 21 8.04 1.57 3.42
N TRP A 22 6.88 0.94 3.55
CA TRP A 22 6.71 -0.48 3.40
C TRP A 22 5.81 -0.72 2.18
N ASP A 23 6.28 -1.53 1.23
CA ASP A 23 5.48 -1.90 0.08
C ASP A 23 4.58 -3.08 0.42
N LEU A 24 3.26 -2.84 0.37
CA LEU A 24 2.23 -3.80 0.69
C LEU A 24 1.68 -4.52 -0.54
N GLN A 25 2.02 -4.04 -1.75
CA GLN A 25 1.52 -4.59 -3.00
C GLN A 25 1.71 -6.12 -3.15
N PRO A 26 2.86 -6.72 -2.76
CA PRO A 26 3.05 -8.16 -2.89
C PRO A 26 2.44 -8.98 -1.74
N LEU A 27 1.75 -8.33 -0.79
CA LEU A 27 1.17 -8.99 0.39
C LEU A 27 -0.35 -9.15 0.27
N TRP A 28 -0.99 -8.40 -0.63
CA TRP A 28 -2.42 -8.52 -0.87
C TRP A 28 -2.76 -9.90 -1.42
N ALA A 29 -3.72 -10.55 -0.82
CA ALA A 29 -4.25 -11.81 -1.27
C ALA A 29 -5.66 -11.65 -1.86
N CYS A 30 -6.03 -12.52 -2.78
CA CYS A 30 -7.36 -12.60 -3.35
C CYS A 30 -7.77 -14.06 -3.61
N GLU A 31 -9.06 -14.24 -3.85
CA GLU A 31 -9.60 -15.52 -4.33
C GLU A 31 -9.02 -15.84 -5.71
N GLN A 32 -8.43 -17.01 -5.81
CA GLN A 32 -7.83 -17.55 -7.02
C GLN A 32 -8.89 -18.33 -7.82
N PRO A 33 -8.66 -18.59 -9.12
CA PRO A 33 -9.64 -19.32 -9.95
C PRO A 33 -9.91 -20.76 -9.49
N ASP A 34 -9.05 -21.33 -8.65
CA ASP A 34 -9.24 -22.65 -8.04
C ASP A 34 -10.04 -22.60 -6.72
N GLY A 35 -10.50 -21.42 -6.32
CA GLY A 35 -11.23 -21.16 -5.07
C GLY A 35 -10.33 -21.06 -3.84
N SER A 36 -9.01 -21.18 -3.99
CA SER A 36 -8.06 -20.93 -2.90
C SER A 36 -7.84 -19.43 -2.69
N PHE A 37 -7.31 -19.05 -1.53
CA PHE A 37 -6.85 -17.69 -1.29
C PHE A 37 -5.34 -17.62 -1.49
N GLY A 38 -4.87 -16.71 -2.34
CA GLY A 38 -3.46 -16.62 -2.73
C GLY A 38 -3.06 -15.19 -3.08
N GLN A 39 -1.77 -14.98 -3.33
CA GLN A 39 -1.24 -13.63 -3.62
C GLN A 39 -1.92 -13.03 -4.86
N ALA A 40 -2.40 -11.80 -4.76
CA ALA A 40 -3.11 -11.10 -5.83
C ALA A 40 -2.22 -10.86 -7.05
N LEU A 41 -0.92 -10.60 -6.83
CA LEU A 41 0.06 -10.55 -7.93
C LEU A 41 0.29 -11.91 -8.59
N GLY A 42 -0.02 -13.02 -7.92
CA GLY A 42 0.02 -14.36 -8.50
C GLY A 42 -1.21 -14.72 -9.33
N HIS A 43 -2.27 -13.89 -9.30
CA HIS A 43 -3.51 -14.20 -9.97
C HIS A 43 -3.31 -14.33 -11.49
N PRO A 44 -3.74 -15.43 -12.13
CA PRO A 44 -3.36 -15.73 -13.52
C PRO A 44 -3.99 -14.78 -14.55
N TRP A 45 -4.99 -13.99 -14.18
CA TRP A 45 -5.60 -13.02 -15.09
C TRP A 45 -4.63 -11.91 -15.51
N GLY A 46 -3.88 -11.34 -14.56
CA GLY A 46 -2.90 -10.27 -14.81
C GLY A 46 -1.88 -10.63 -15.89
N PRO A 47 -1.09 -11.71 -15.75
CA PRO A 47 -0.12 -12.10 -16.76
C PRO A 47 -0.75 -12.51 -18.11
N ARG A 48 -1.99 -13.03 -18.13
CA ARG A 48 -2.68 -13.43 -19.36
C ARG A 48 -3.20 -12.25 -20.18
N HIS A 49 -3.72 -11.23 -19.51
CA HIS A 49 -4.41 -10.12 -20.17
C HIS A 49 -3.58 -8.84 -20.20
N ARG A 50 -2.77 -8.58 -19.17
CA ARG A 50 -1.99 -7.35 -18.95
C ARG A 50 -0.56 -7.65 -18.45
N PRO A 51 0.26 -8.37 -19.23
CA PRO A 51 1.64 -8.66 -18.86
C PRO A 51 2.48 -7.39 -18.63
N ASP A 52 2.13 -6.28 -19.31
CA ASP A 52 2.72 -4.95 -19.13
C ASP A 52 2.51 -4.38 -17.72
N TRP A 53 1.34 -4.65 -17.12
CA TRP A 53 1.02 -4.22 -15.76
C TRP A 53 1.63 -5.15 -14.71
N GLN A 54 1.62 -6.45 -14.98
CA GLN A 54 2.25 -7.46 -14.14
C GLN A 54 3.76 -7.20 -13.99
N ALA A 55 4.46 -6.87 -15.08
CA ALA A 55 5.89 -6.54 -15.04
C ALA A 55 6.20 -5.29 -14.20
N ARG A 56 5.20 -4.43 -13.97
CA ARG A 56 5.29 -3.24 -13.11
C ARG A 56 4.84 -3.50 -11.68
N GLY A 57 4.49 -4.75 -11.34
CA GLY A 57 3.99 -5.15 -10.02
C GLY A 57 2.56 -4.70 -9.74
N LEU A 58 1.75 -4.34 -10.75
CA LEU A 58 0.39 -3.87 -10.53
C LEU A 58 -0.60 -5.03 -10.38
N ILE A 59 -1.48 -4.95 -9.38
CA ILE A 59 -2.61 -5.86 -9.24
C ILE A 59 -3.66 -5.47 -10.27
N SER A 60 -4.19 -6.46 -11.01
CA SER A 60 -5.14 -6.22 -12.10
C SER A 60 -6.18 -7.33 -12.19
N TRP A 61 -7.40 -6.96 -12.59
CA TRP A 61 -8.57 -7.85 -12.60
C TRP A 61 -9.48 -7.59 -13.82
N PRO A 62 -10.41 -8.51 -14.12
CA PRO A 62 -11.38 -8.35 -15.20
C PRO A 62 -12.18 -7.04 -15.09
N ARG A 63 -12.46 -6.43 -16.24
CA ARG A 63 -13.42 -5.31 -16.32
C ARG A 63 -14.85 -5.86 -16.36
N GLY A 64 -15.83 -5.03 -16.01
CA GLY A 64 -17.26 -5.32 -16.24
C GLY A 64 -18.16 -5.19 -15.02
N GLY A 65 -17.89 -4.22 -14.12
CA GLY A 65 -18.71 -4.00 -12.92
C GLY A 65 -18.63 -5.12 -11.88
N GLN A 66 -17.57 -5.93 -11.95
CA GLN A 66 -17.32 -6.98 -10.96
C GLN A 66 -16.49 -6.42 -9.81
N TRP A 67 -16.94 -6.69 -8.59
CA TRP A 67 -16.15 -6.46 -7.39
C TRP A 67 -15.08 -7.54 -7.27
N HIS A 68 -13.89 -7.13 -6.89
CA HIS A 68 -12.80 -8.04 -6.61
C HIS A 68 -12.25 -7.72 -5.23
N ARG A 69 -12.36 -8.70 -4.32
CA ARG A 69 -11.96 -8.52 -2.93
C ARG A 69 -10.48 -8.83 -2.76
N LEU A 70 -9.72 -7.86 -2.29
CA LEU A 70 -8.35 -8.04 -1.83
C LEU A 70 -8.34 -8.05 -0.31
N GLN A 71 -7.57 -8.93 0.32
CA GLN A 71 -7.40 -8.97 1.77
C GLN A 71 -5.92 -8.91 2.15
N LEU A 72 -5.63 -8.26 3.26
CA LEU A 72 -4.28 -8.14 3.79
C LEU A 72 -4.33 -8.02 5.32
N GLU A 73 -3.61 -8.91 6.01
CA GLU A 73 -3.28 -8.71 7.41
C GLU A 73 -2.09 -7.75 7.51
N LEU A 74 -2.27 -6.63 8.20
CA LEU A 74 -1.24 -5.61 8.36
C LEU A 74 -0.72 -5.60 9.80
N PRO A 75 0.32 -6.40 10.13
CA PRO A 75 1.04 -6.23 11.38
C PRO A 75 1.89 -4.96 11.35
N CYS A 76 2.19 -4.37 12.51
CA CYS A 76 3.17 -3.30 12.59
C CYS A 76 4.59 -3.87 12.49
N PRO A 77 5.46 -3.41 11.56
CA PRO A 77 6.84 -3.84 11.52
C PRO A 77 7.59 -3.50 12.81
N GLU A 78 8.48 -4.39 13.27
CA GLU A 78 9.26 -4.20 14.51
C GLU A 78 9.96 -2.83 14.59
N PRO A 79 10.62 -2.30 13.53
CA PRO A 79 11.24 -0.98 13.60
C PRO A 79 10.26 0.16 13.90
N TRP A 80 8.99 0.01 13.53
CA TRP A 80 7.96 1.03 13.73
C TRP A 80 7.27 0.86 15.09
N GLN A 81 7.18 -0.37 15.62
CA GLN A 81 6.78 -0.62 17.00
C GLN A 81 7.75 0.03 17.99
N THR A 82 9.06 -0.06 17.75
CA THR A 82 10.09 0.61 18.57
C THR A 82 9.89 2.13 18.58
N LEU A 83 9.56 2.73 17.42
CA LEU A 83 9.24 4.16 17.34
C LEU A 83 7.96 4.53 18.09
N ALA A 84 6.97 3.64 18.11
CA ALA A 84 5.75 3.83 18.88
C ALA A 84 6.02 3.74 20.39
N ALA A 85 6.84 2.78 20.84
CA ALA A 85 7.25 2.62 22.23
C ALA A 85 8.06 3.81 22.75
N GLU A 86 8.87 4.45 21.90
CA GLU A 86 9.59 5.70 22.19
C GLU A 86 8.67 6.94 22.25
N GLY A 87 7.35 6.78 22.04
CA GLY A 87 6.39 7.88 21.97
C GLY A 87 6.58 8.79 20.76
N ARG A 88 7.26 8.30 19.70
CA ARG A 88 7.57 9.07 18.49
C ARG A 88 6.58 8.84 17.36
N LEU A 89 5.87 7.71 17.36
CA LEU A 89 4.72 7.50 16.48
C LEU A 89 3.49 8.09 17.16
N LEU A 90 3.01 9.25 16.69
CA LEU A 90 1.94 10.01 17.35
C LEU A 90 0.86 10.44 16.36
N PRO A 91 -0.43 10.41 16.73
CA PRO A 91 -1.52 10.95 15.91
C PRO A 91 -1.37 12.45 15.62
N ALA A 92 -0.76 13.20 16.55
CA ALA A 92 -0.47 14.62 16.43
C ALA A 92 0.90 14.94 17.07
N GLY A 93 1.85 15.44 16.27
CA GLY A 93 3.14 15.97 16.77
C GLY A 93 4.36 15.04 16.63
N GLY A 94 4.22 13.88 15.99
CA GLY A 94 5.32 12.93 15.75
C GLY A 94 5.30 12.32 14.34
N VAL A 95 5.93 11.15 14.18
CA VAL A 95 5.86 10.34 12.95
C VAL A 95 4.43 9.80 12.82
N VAL A 96 3.82 9.95 11.64
CA VAL A 96 2.47 9.45 11.36
C VAL A 96 2.56 8.38 10.28
N ALA A 97 2.18 7.15 10.61
CA ALA A 97 2.05 6.08 9.63
C ALA A 97 0.76 6.28 8.81
N ARG A 98 0.88 6.12 7.49
CA ARG A 98 -0.24 6.28 6.55
C ARG A 98 -0.24 5.12 5.56
N LEU A 99 -1.42 4.55 5.35
CA LEU A 99 -1.68 3.66 4.23
C LEU A 99 -1.94 4.51 2.99
N THR A 100 -1.11 4.32 1.97
CA THR A 100 -1.26 5.01 0.68
C THR A 100 -1.66 4.03 -0.40
N LEU A 101 -2.83 4.23 -0.98
CA LEU A 101 -3.36 3.40 -2.06
C LEU A 101 -3.52 4.24 -3.31
N ARG A 102 -3.35 3.59 -4.46
CA ARG A 102 -3.65 4.17 -5.76
C ARG A 102 -4.36 3.14 -6.62
N TRP A 103 -5.46 3.53 -7.24
CA TRP A 103 -6.30 2.63 -8.03
C TRP A 103 -6.75 3.29 -9.34
N TRP A 104 -7.25 2.45 -10.24
CA TRP A 104 -7.94 2.85 -11.47
C TRP A 104 -9.15 1.93 -11.66
N ALA A 105 -10.16 2.14 -10.81
CA ALA A 105 -11.38 1.36 -10.78
C ALA A 105 -12.58 2.31 -10.66
N ASP A 106 -13.72 1.90 -11.21
CA ASP A 106 -14.97 2.69 -11.21
C ASP A 106 -15.46 2.97 -9.79
N GLN A 107 -15.27 2.02 -8.88
CA GLN A 107 -15.51 2.18 -7.45
C GLN A 107 -14.50 1.34 -6.65
N VAL A 108 -14.11 1.84 -5.48
CA VAL A 108 -13.23 1.19 -4.51
C VAL A 108 -13.73 1.48 -3.11
N GLU A 109 -13.69 0.48 -2.24
CA GLU A 109 -13.97 0.65 -0.82
C GLU A 109 -12.81 0.09 -0.01
N LEU A 110 -12.27 0.87 0.92
CA LEU A 110 -11.30 0.37 1.89
C LEU A 110 -12.03 0.06 3.21
N TRP A 111 -11.91 -1.18 3.63
CA TRP A 111 -12.41 -1.68 4.89
C TRP A 111 -11.26 -2.04 5.83
N VAL A 112 -11.44 -1.76 7.12
CA VAL A 112 -10.48 -2.06 8.18
C VAL A 112 -11.24 -2.68 9.33
N ASP A 113 -10.86 -3.89 9.72
CA ASP A 113 -11.50 -4.66 10.81
C ASP A 113 -13.04 -4.72 10.64
N GLY A 114 -13.51 -4.84 9.39
CA GLY A 114 -14.94 -4.91 9.04
C GLY A 114 -15.67 -3.57 8.99
N ALA A 115 -14.99 -2.43 9.19
CA ALA A 115 -15.56 -1.10 9.06
C ALA A 115 -15.05 -0.38 7.80
N ARG A 116 -15.95 0.20 7.01
CA ARG A 116 -15.57 0.99 5.83
C ARG A 116 -14.96 2.32 6.27
N VAL A 117 -13.67 2.53 5.98
CA VAL A 117 -12.92 3.73 6.38
C VAL A 117 -12.71 4.71 5.23
N HIS A 118 -12.84 4.26 3.99
CA HIS A 118 -12.70 5.10 2.81
C HIS A 118 -13.45 4.51 1.61
N GLU A 119 -13.84 5.37 0.67
CA GLU A 119 -14.49 5.02 -0.60
C GLU A 119 -13.97 5.99 -1.66
N GLY A 120 -13.79 5.53 -2.89
CA GLY A 120 -13.37 6.37 -4.01
C GLY A 120 -13.64 5.73 -5.37
N ASP A 121 -13.26 6.44 -6.43
CA ASP A 121 -13.58 6.08 -7.82
C ASP A 121 -12.41 6.39 -8.77
N LEU A 122 -12.69 6.41 -10.09
CA LEU A 122 -11.73 6.78 -11.13
C LEU A 122 -11.24 8.23 -11.08
N PHE A 123 -11.93 9.11 -10.35
CA PHE A 123 -11.56 10.51 -10.19
C PHE A 123 -10.82 10.76 -8.87
N ASP A 124 -11.19 10.04 -7.79
CA ASP A 124 -10.47 10.02 -6.52
C ASP A 124 -9.53 8.81 -6.41
N THR A 125 -8.54 8.77 -7.30
CA THR A 125 -7.65 7.60 -7.48
C THR A 125 -6.61 7.40 -6.37
N SER A 126 -6.59 8.24 -5.33
CA SER A 126 -5.54 8.17 -4.31
C SER A 126 -6.05 8.32 -2.89
N CYS A 127 -5.97 7.24 -2.12
CA CYS A 127 -6.25 7.27 -0.70
C CYS A 127 -4.97 7.46 0.12
N ARG A 128 -5.07 8.29 1.15
CA ARG A 128 -4.06 8.48 2.19
C ARG A 128 -4.72 8.38 3.56
N TRP A 129 -4.93 7.16 4.01
CA TRP A 129 -5.55 6.89 5.30
C TRP A 129 -4.50 6.86 6.42
N ARG A 130 -4.80 7.46 7.58
CA ARG A 130 -3.90 7.43 8.74
C ARG A 130 -4.14 6.16 9.52
N LEU A 131 -3.08 5.42 9.83
CA LEU A 131 -3.20 4.21 10.66
C LEU A 131 -3.55 4.59 12.11
N PRO A 132 -4.40 3.80 12.79
CA PRO A 132 -4.74 4.03 14.19
C PRO A 132 -3.52 3.80 15.10
N GLU A 133 -3.54 4.41 16.28
CA GLU A 133 -2.47 4.28 17.27
C GLU A 133 -2.28 2.82 17.74
N SER A 134 -3.39 2.09 17.88
CA SER A 134 -3.40 0.69 18.31
C SER A 134 -2.59 -0.23 17.40
N TRP A 135 -2.49 0.09 16.11
CA TRP A 135 -1.62 -0.62 15.18
C TRP A 135 -0.14 -0.48 15.56
N GLY A 136 0.29 0.74 15.89
CA GLY A 136 1.65 0.99 16.38
C GLY A 136 1.97 0.25 17.68
N GLN A 137 0.95 -0.03 18.50
CA GLN A 137 1.04 -0.80 19.75
C GLN A 137 1.02 -2.33 19.53
N GLY A 138 0.99 -2.79 18.28
CA GLY A 138 1.07 -4.21 17.92
C GLY A 138 -0.24 -4.84 17.49
N GLN A 139 -1.35 -4.10 17.43
CA GLN A 139 -2.59 -4.63 16.83
C GLN A 139 -2.36 -4.93 15.34
N VAL A 140 -2.74 -6.13 14.92
CA VAL A 140 -2.82 -6.48 13.50
C VAL A 140 -4.14 -5.96 12.94
N LEU A 141 -4.09 -5.20 11.85
CA LEU A 141 -5.30 -4.72 11.16
C LEU A 141 -5.67 -5.69 10.03
N GLN A 142 -6.97 -5.94 9.88
CA GLN A 142 -7.52 -6.68 8.75
C GLN A 142 -7.98 -5.69 7.68
N LEU A 143 -7.23 -5.60 6.58
CA LEU A 143 -7.53 -4.68 5.49
C LEU A 143 -8.26 -5.41 4.37
N GLU A 144 -9.30 -4.78 3.81
CA GLU A 144 -9.96 -5.26 2.61
C GLU A 144 -10.18 -4.13 1.59
N LEU A 145 -10.01 -4.44 0.30
CA LEU A 145 -10.26 -3.57 -0.85
C LEU A 145 -11.23 -4.21 -1.84
#